data_AF-A0A930VE43-F1
#
_entry.id   AF-A0A930VE43-F1
#
_cell.length_a   1.000
_cell.length_b   1.000
_cell.length_c   1.000
_cell.angle_alpha   90.00
_cell.angle_beta   90.00
_cell.angle_gamma   90.00
#
_symmetry.space_group_name_H-M   'P 1'
#
loop_
_entity.id
_entity.type
_entity.pdbx_description
1 polymer ?
#
loop_
_entity_poly.entity_id
_entity_poly.type
_entity_poly.pdbx_seq_one_letter_code
_entity_poly.pdbx_strand_id
1 'polypeptide(L)'
;MSRQQSRGRRMALPPPERVARGLRARLNLTAVLAVVLPALTVGALSLVSEPQPDDATHPPRETDLNLAIQTCPGGLSKAGQVAVASAEGASGPVEVTEAGSDVPTPVQVPSDAPVTVDAGKRPLVVRAVDEMAAGLVSARFDAGPAAVSCRVPESDQWFTGLGAAARHTSVIELVNPDPGPAVADITVIGPRGPVDAPSLRGITVPGGRSLSLDLSREIPLRGELAAHVEVSRGRLGVHAVDTFDELGRGEAGTDWLAPQLPAQQLTMLGLPRGQGTRALVVANDGDDEVRATIKVVTQDSAFEPRGLDEVRVPPGTVVRVPLSAILGKAVDDGALGVQVEATHPVTATLRSFVGGDVSHAVPLPPVTEPTQVLLPELGPKGRGTVALSGDSVGSAQVTAHLEGGGEKVIAVDLKPGTTARVKLPAKTVLVDVAPSGTTVRGALVVEDGGASVTGLHELVRTGLVPDVRPALP
;
A
#
# COMPACT_ATOMS: atom_id res chain seq x y z
N MET A 1 -62.63 -1.43 -53.08
CA MET A 1 -63.91 -0.77 -53.45
C MET A 1 -63.84 0.64 -52.85
N SER A 2 -63.96 1.78 -53.52
CA SER A 2 -64.49 2.15 -54.82
C SER A 2 -63.68 3.34 -55.37
N ARG A 3 -63.50 3.36 -56.70
CA ARG A 3 -63.00 4.50 -57.48
C ARG A 3 -64.11 5.54 -57.60
N GLN A 4 -63.77 6.83 -57.66
CA GLN A 4 -64.44 7.70 -58.63
C GLN A 4 -63.46 8.73 -59.22
N GLN A 5 -63.36 8.63 -60.55
CA GLN A 5 -62.60 9.47 -61.47
C GLN A 5 -63.44 10.69 -61.91
N SER A 6 -62.77 11.78 -62.31
CA SER A 6 -63.09 12.58 -63.51
C SER A 6 -62.10 13.77 -63.59
N ARG A 7 -61.00 13.72 -64.34
CA ARG A 7 -60.79 14.07 -65.77
C ARG A 7 -61.14 15.52 -66.18
N GLY A 8 -60.11 16.25 -66.62
CA GLY A 8 -60.18 17.42 -67.51
C GLY A 8 -58.77 18.01 -67.73
N ARG A 9 -58.01 17.50 -68.71
CA ARG A 9 -57.70 18.09 -70.05
C ARG A 9 -56.58 19.14 -70.04
N ARG A 10 -55.58 18.88 -70.89
CA ARG A 10 -54.32 19.61 -71.13
C ARG A 10 -54.54 21.00 -71.75
N MET A 11 -53.64 21.95 -71.46
CA MET A 11 -53.21 22.98 -72.42
C MET A 11 -51.83 23.51 -72.04
N ALA A 12 -51.02 23.85 -73.04
CA ALA A 12 -49.59 24.13 -72.95
C ALA A 12 -49.25 25.65 -72.96
N LEU A 13 -48.24 26.01 -72.15
CA LEU A 13 -47.20 27.08 -72.16
C LEU A 13 -47.49 28.47 -72.80
N PRO A 14 -47.13 29.57 -72.10
CA PRO A 14 -45.96 30.39 -72.48
C PRO A 14 -45.06 30.86 -71.28
N PRO A 15 -43.89 31.49 -71.54
CA PRO A 15 -42.78 31.67 -70.59
C PRO A 15 -42.94 32.86 -69.62
N PRO A 16 -42.08 33.00 -68.58
CA PRO A 16 -42.25 33.99 -67.53
C PRO A 16 -41.90 35.41 -68.01
N GLU A 17 -42.89 36.31 -67.98
CA GLU A 17 -42.66 37.75 -68.06
C GLU A 17 -42.08 38.28 -66.75
N ARG A 18 -40.90 38.88 -66.87
CA ARG A 18 -40.27 39.67 -65.81
C ARG A 18 -41.07 40.95 -65.61
N VAL A 19 -41.73 41.08 -64.47
CA VAL A 19 -42.23 42.37 -63.98
C VAL A 19 -41.33 42.82 -62.84
N ALA A 20 -40.42 43.75 -63.16
CA ALA A 20 -39.69 44.52 -62.18
C ALA A 20 -40.68 45.44 -61.43
N ARG A 21 -41.05 45.06 -60.20
CA ARG A 21 -41.71 45.97 -59.25
C ARG A 21 -40.66 46.51 -58.29
N GLY A 22 -40.32 47.77 -58.49
CA GLY A 22 -39.55 48.55 -57.54
C GLY A 22 -40.32 48.69 -56.22
N LEU A 23 -39.85 48.01 -55.19
CA LEU A 23 -40.18 48.33 -53.81
C LEU A 23 -39.11 49.30 -53.32
N ARG A 24 -39.41 50.60 -53.34
CA ARG A 24 -38.76 51.56 -52.45
C ARG A 24 -39.18 51.18 -51.03
N ALA A 25 -38.45 50.25 -50.42
CA ALA A 25 -38.57 49.94 -49.02
C ALA A 25 -38.12 51.20 -48.24
N ARG A 26 -39.08 52.00 -47.78
CA ARG A 26 -38.81 52.90 -46.67
C ARG A 26 -38.46 51.99 -45.50
N LEU A 27 -37.19 51.98 -45.11
CA LEU A 27 -36.70 51.21 -43.97
C LEU A 27 -37.55 51.59 -42.75
N ASN A 28 -38.45 50.69 -42.35
CA ASN A 28 -39.27 50.88 -41.18
C ASN A 28 -38.34 50.76 -39.97
N LEU A 29 -38.17 51.86 -39.22
CA LEU A 29 -37.21 51.95 -38.13
C LEU A 29 -37.38 50.79 -37.13
N THR A 30 -38.62 50.38 -36.87
CA THR A 30 -38.94 49.23 -36.02
C THR A 30 -38.47 47.90 -36.60
N ALA A 31 -38.54 47.70 -37.92
CA ALA A 31 -38.02 46.50 -38.57
C ALA A 31 -36.48 46.46 -38.54
N VAL A 32 -35.83 47.61 -38.65
CA VAL A 32 -34.36 47.73 -38.50
C VAL A 32 -33.95 47.44 -37.05
N LEU A 33 -34.63 48.05 -36.07
CA LEU A 33 -34.35 47.83 -34.65
C LEU A 33 -34.56 46.36 -34.26
N ALA A 34 -35.62 45.73 -34.78
CA ALA A 34 -35.94 44.32 -34.51
C ALA A 34 -34.88 43.33 -35.01
N VAL A 35 -34.00 43.74 -35.93
CA VAL A 35 -32.87 42.92 -36.41
C VAL A 35 -31.56 43.36 -35.75
N VAL A 36 -31.35 44.67 -35.60
CA VAL A 36 -30.09 45.23 -35.09
C VAL A 36 -29.92 44.97 -33.59
N LEU A 37 -30.97 45.06 -32.77
CA LEU A 37 -30.89 44.74 -31.34
C LEU A 37 -30.52 43.28 -31.05
N PRO A 38 -31.19 42.27 -31.65
CA PRO A 38 -30.77 40.88 -31.48
C PRO A 38 -29.37 40.63 -32.06
N ALA A 39 -29.02 41.24 -33.20
CA ALA A 39 -27.67 41.10 -33.75
C ALA A 39 -26.59 41.73 -32.84
N LEU A 40 -26.86 42.89 -32.23
CA LEU A 40 -25.95 43.54 -31.28
C LEU A 40 -25.86 42.78 -29.96
N THR A 41 -26.95 42.19 -29.48
CA THR A 41 -26.92 41.37 -28.26
C THR A 41 -26.20 40.04 -28.49
N VAL A 42 -26.41 39.39 -29.64
CA VAL A 42 -25.62 38.21 -30.04
C VAL A 42 -24.14 38.59 -30.23
N GLY A 43 -23.85 39.73 -30.85
CA GLY A 43 -22.49 40.25 -30.98
C GLY A 43 -21.85 40.56 -29.63
N ALA A 44 -22.59 41.20 -28.71
CA ALA A 44 -22.12 41.48 -27.36
C ALA A 44 -21.90 40.18 -26.57
N LEU A 45 -22.77 39.19 -26.70
CA LEU A 45 -22.61 37.86 -26.10
C LEU A 45 -21.41 37.11 -26.68
N SER A 46 -21.09 37.29 -27.97
CA SER A 46 -19.88 36.70 -28.56
C SER A 46 -18.57 37.33 -28.08
N LEU A 47 -18.64 38.51 -27.47
CA LEU A 47 -17.52 39.18 -26.80
C LEU A 47 -17.41 38.79 -25.32
N VAL A 48 -18.44 38.12 -24.76
CA VAL A 48 -18.36 37.53 -23.44
C VAL A 48 -17.60 36.21 -23.59
N SER A 49 -16.30 36.24 -23.30
CA SER A 49 -15.57 35.02 -23.03
C SER A 49 -16.23 34.33 -21.84
N GLU A 50 -16.65 33.07 -22.01
CA GLU A 50 -16.96 32.24 -20.85
C GLU A 50 -15.74 32.30 -19.91
N PRO A 51 -15.92 32.52 -18.60
CA PRO A 51 -14.84 32.35 -17.65
C PRO A 51 -14.32 30.94 -17.90
N GLN A 52 -13.11 30.85 -18.45
CA GLN A 52 -12.42 29.58 -18.57
C GLN A 52 -12.45 29.01 -17.15
N PRO A 53 -13.01 27.81 -16.93
CA PRO A 53 -12.97 27.22 -15.59
C PRO A 53 -11.50 27.24 -15.19
N ASP A 54 -11.18 28.07 -14.20
CA ASP A 54 -9.85 28.06 -13.60
C ASP A 54 -9.69 26.60 -13.14
N ASP A 55 -8.81 25.86 -13.79
CA ASP A 55 -8.36 24.54 -13.32
C ASP A 55 -7.67 24.83 -11.98
N ALA A 56 -8.49 24.91 -10.92
CA ALA A 56 -8.06 25.27 -9.58
C ALA A 56 -7.28 24.12 -8.91
N THR A 57 -7.15 22.98 -9.59
CA THR A 57 -6.38 21.83 -9.14
C THR A 57 -4.92 22.00 -9.56
N HIS A 58 -4.14 22.64 -8.70
CA HIS A 58 -2.68 22.63 -8.83
C HIS A 58 -2.15 21.43 -8.04
N PRO A 59 -1.08 20.75 -8.51
CA PRO A 59 -0.43 19.73 -7.70
C PRO A 59 0.08 20.35 -6.39
N PRO A 60 0.08 19.59 -5.29
CA PRO A 60 0.66 20.06 -4.03
C PRO A 60 2.14 20.40 -4.22
N ARG A 61 2.63 21.34 -3.42
CA ARG A 61 4.05 21.72 -3.43
C ARG A 61 4.79 20.98 -2.34
N GLU A 62 6.00 20.55 -2.65
CA GLU A 62 6.92 19.98 -1.67
C GLU A 62 7.44 21.07 -0.72
N THR A 63 7.60 20.69 0.54
CA THR A 63 8.20 21.52 1.58
C THR A 63 9.08 20.67 2.48
N ASP A 64 9.98 21.32 3.22
CA ASP A 64 10.81 20.65 4.21
C ASP A 64 9.93 19.99 5.28
N LEU A 65 10.23 18.74 5.60
CA LEU A 65 9.49 18.00 6.62
C LEU A 65 10.04 18.38 8.00
N ASN A 66 9.22 19.04 8.81
CA ASN A 66 9.58 19.48 10.17
C ASN A 66 8.99 18.60 11.28
N LEU A 67 8.12 17.66 10.93
CA LEU A 67 7.46 16.74 11.87
C LEU A 67 7.20 15.41 11.18
N ALA A 68 7.76 14.34 11.73
CA ALA A 68 7.45 12.98 11.37
C ALA A 68 6.80 12.28 12.56
N ILE A 69 5.68 11.60 12.31
CA ILE A 69 4.96 10.79 13.30
C ILE A 69 4.75 9.42 12.69
N GLN A 70 5.37 8.42 13.29
CA GLN A 70 5.19 7.01 12.95
C GLN A 70 4.50 6.30 14.12
N THR A 71 3.76 5.24 13.80
CA THR A 71 3.14 4.37 14.79
C THR A 71 3.74 2.97 14.67
N CYS A 72 4.00 2.34 15.82
CA CYS A 72 4.42 0.96 15.91
C CYS A 72 3.30 0.14 16.58
N PRO A 73 3.04 -1.10 16.12
CA PRO A 73 2.08 -1.99 16.77
C PRO A 73 2.54 -2.34 18.18
N GLY A 74 1.70 -2.93 19.02
CA GLY A 74 2.07 -3.54 20.28
C GLY A 74 3.04 -4.72 20.12
N GLY A 75 3.81 -5.00 21.18
CA GLY A 75 4.75 -6.12 21.21
C GLY A 75 4.01 -7.46 21.30
N LEU A 76 4.49 -8.46 20.57
CA LEU A 76 3.95 -9.82 20.60
C LEU A 76 4.23 -10.46 21.97
N SER A 77 5.41 -10.18 22.54
CA SER A 77 5.86 -10.61 23.85
C SER A 77 6.16 -9.42 24.78
N LYS A 78 6.63 -9.72 26.00
CA LYS A 78 7.10 -8.68 26.94
C LYS A 78 8.51 -8.18 26.61
N ALA A 79 9.20 -8.85 25.69
CA ALA A 79 10.57 -8.56 25.27
C ALA A 79 10.61 -7.83 23.92
N GLY A 80 9.49 -7.23 23.49
CA GLY A 80 9.46 -6.43 22.28
C GLY A 80 10.44 -5.27 22.37
N GLN A 81 11.01 -4.88 21.25
CA GLN A 81 11.94 -3.76 21.16
C GLN A 81 11.51 -2.83 20.03
N VAL A 82 11.84 -1.56 20.15
CA VAL A 82 11.73 -0.60 19.05
C VAL A 82 13.12 -0.06 18.74
N ALA A 83 13.48 -0.06 17.47
CA ALA A 83 14.70 0.54 16.96
C ALA A 83 14.35 1.81 16.18
N VAL A 84 15.18 2.83 16.33
CA VAL A 84 15.04 4.14 15.68
C VAL A 84 16.37 4.56 15.06
N ALA A 85 16.35 5.08 13.84
CA ALA A 85 17.50 5.62 13.12
C ALA A 85 17.12 6.86 12.30
N SER A 86 18.13 7.59 11.84
CA SER A 86 18.00 8.67 10.84
C SER A 86 18.68 8.27 9.54
N ALA A 87 17.93 8.32 8.44
CA ALA A 87 18.48 8.08 7.10
C ALA A 87 19.21 9.29 6.49
N GLU A 88 19.14 10.45 7.14
CA GLU A 88 19.75 11.70 6.67
C GLU A 88 21.09 12.00 7.36
N GLY A 89 21.56 11.10 8.24
CA GLY A 89 22.73 11.36 9.05
C GLY A 89 22.52 12.42 10.13
N ALA A 90 21.26 12.71 10.48
CA ALA A 90 20.92 13.62 11.57
C ALA A 90 21.12 12.93 12.93
N SER A 91 21.51 13.71 13.94
CA SER A 91 21.66 13.24 15.33
C SER A 91 20.86 14.14 16.26
N GLY A 92 20.06 13.54 17.13
CA GLY A 92 19.10 14.30 17.91
C GLY A 92 18.14 13.43 18.72
N PRO A 93 17.33 14.07 19.58
CA PRO A 93 16.29 13.37 20.32
C PRO A 93 15.11 13.00 19.41
N VAL A 94 14.61 11.78 19.58
CA VAL A 94 13.32 11.31 19.05
C VAL A 94 12.44 10.92 20.23
N GLU A 95 11.18 11.32 20.22
CA GLU A 95 10.23 11.01 21.28
C GLU A 95 9.53 9.68 21.00
N VAL A 96 9.62 8.73 21.94
CA VAL A 96 8.88 7.47 21.89
C VAL A 96 7.84 7.46 23.01
N THR A 97 6.57 7.38 22.64
CA THR A 97 5.44 7.44 23.59
C THR A 97 4.61 6.17 23.52
N GLU A 98 4.42 5.49 24.64
CA GLU A 98 3.49 4.35 24.70
C GLU A 98 2.05 4.84 24.58
N ALA A 99 1.23 4.18 23.76
CA ALA A 99 -0.18 4.53 23.60
C ALA A 99 -0.89 4.53 24.97
N GLY A 100 -1.55 5.65 25.27
CA GLY A 100 -2.20 5.94 26.53
C GLY A 100 -1.30 6.49 27.64
N SER A 101 -0.02 6.73 27.36
CA SER A 101 0.86 7.56 28.19
C SER A 101 0.81 9.00 27.71
N ASP A 102 0.84 9.95 28.65
CA ASP A 102 1.02 11.37 28.35
C ASP A 102 2.49 11.82 28.48
N VAL A 103 3.39 10.87 28.82
CA VAL A 103 4.81 11.13 29.05
C VAL A 103 5.62 10.50 27.91
N PRO A 104 6.25 11.31 27.03
CA PRO A 104 7.18 10.82 26.03
C PRO A 104 8.51 10.42 26.66
N THR A 105 9.14 9.39 26.11
CA THR A 105 10.51 8.99 26.45
C THR A 105 11.46 9.52 25.36
N PRO A 106 12.38 10.44 25.68
CA PRO A 106 13.37 10.90 24.70
C PRO A 106 14.42 9.81 24.46
N VAL A 107 14.66 9.49 23.20
CA VAL A 107 15.68 8.56 22.72
C VAL A 107 16.69 9.36 21.92
N GLN A 108 17.95 9.36 22.35
CA GLN A 108 19.02 10.06 21.64
C GLN A 108 19.52 9.19 20.48
N VAL A 109 19.18 9.57 19.25
CA VAL A 109 19.56 8.85 18.03
C VAL A 109 20.85 9.46 17.46
N PRO A 110 21.92 8.68 17.22
CA PRO A 110 23.13 9.14 16.55
C PRO A 110 22.95 9.17 15.02
N SER A 111 23.90 9.78 14.33
CA SER A 111 23.85 9.96 12.88
C SER A 111 24.10 8.71 12.04
N ASP A 112 24.72 7.67 12.61
CA ASP A 112 25.32 6.57 11.86
C ASP A 112 24.93 5.18 12.38
N ALA A 113 24.04 5.09 13.36
CA ALA A 113 23.61 3.82 13.93
C ALA A 113 22.18 3.88 14.47
N PRO A 114 21.43 2.77 14.43
CA PRO A 114 20.16 2.68 15.12
C PRO A 114 20.35 2.62 16.63
N VAL A 115 19.35 3.11 17.36
CA VAL A 115 19.21 2.93 18.81
C VAL A 115 18.01 2.06 19.08
N THR A 116 18.23 0.99 19.82
CA THR A 116 17.17 0.08 20.27
C THR A 116 16.81 0.40 21.71
N VAL A 117 15.50 0.48 21.99
CA VAL A 117 14.97 0.61 23.34
C VAL A 117 13.96 -0.51 23.61
N ASP A 118 13.96 -0.98 24.85
CA ASP A 118 12.99 -1.98 25.29
C ASP A 118 11.58 -1.38 25.23
N ALA A 119 10.66 -2.14 24.64
CA ALA A 119 9.28 -1.75 24.45
C ALA A 119 8.33 -2.79 25.07
N GLY A 120 7.32 -2.35 25.81
CA GLY A 120 6.36 -3.27 26.42
C GLY A 120 5.43 -3.94 25.41
N LYS A 121 4.24 -4.38 25.85
CA LYS A 121 3.20 -4.88 24.93
C LYS A 121 2.37 -3.78 24.26
N ARG A 122 2.55 -2.53 24.68
CA ARG A 122 1.73 -1.42 24.18
C ARG A 122 2.21 -0.92 22.82
N PRO A 123 1.30 -0.43 21.97
CA PRO A 123 1.68 0.31 20.77
C PRO A 123 2.47 1.56 21.12
N LEU A 124 3.25 2.04 20.17
CA LEU A 124 4.09 3.22 20.36
C LEU A 124 3.81 4.26 19.27
N VAL A 125 4.03 5.51 19.64
CA VAL A 125 4.12 6.64 18.72
C VAL A 125 5.55 7.13 18.75
N VAL A 126 6.20 7.17 17.60
CA VAL A 126 7.56 7.68 17.41
C VAL A 126 7.43 9.03 16.72
N ARG A 127 7.91 10.09 17.38
CA ARG A 127 7.80 11.47 16.93
C ARG A 127 9.19 12.10 16.81
N ALA A 128 9.48 12.62 15.63
CA ALA A 128 10.71 13.38 15.35
C ALA A 128 10.36 14.77 14.80
N VAL A 129 11.20 15.76 15.13
CA VAL A 129 11.01 17.17 14.76
C VAL A 129 12.24 17.72 14.05
N ASP A 130 12.02 18.78 13.27
CA ASP A 130 13.06 19.52 12.56
C ASP A 130 13.98 18.58 11.76
N GLU A 131 15.30 18.66 11.93
CA GLU A 131 16.28 17.84 11.20
C GLU A 131 16.11 16.32 11.39
N MET A 132 15.45 15.88 12.48
CA MET A 132 15.20 14.46 12.74
C MET A 132 13.96 13.93 12.02
N ALA A 133 13.11 14.81 11.46
CA ALA A 133 11.85 14.40 10.85
C ALA A 133 12.04 13.74 9.48
N ALA A 134 12.83 14.36 8.60
CA ALA A 134 13.13 13.81 7.29
C ALA A 134 13.92 12.50 7.43
N GLY A 135 13.47 11.45 6.74
CA GLY A 135 14.16 10.16 6.74
C GLY A 135 14.14 9.44 8.09
N LEU A 136 13.16 9.72 8.97
CA LEU A 136 12.95 8.96 10.20
C LEU A 136 12.67 7.49 9.86
N VAL A 137 13.47 6.58 10.43
CA VAL A 137 13.27 5.13 10.29
C VAL A 137 13.01 4.56 11.68
N SER A 138 11.92 3.82 11.83
CA SER A 138 11.71 3.02 13.03
C SER A 138 11.07 1.67 12.73
N ALA A 139 11.40 0.68 13.54
CA ALA A 139 10.92 -0.68 13.40
C ALA A 139 10.69 -1.31 14.77
N ARG A 140 9.75 -2.23 14.83
CA ARG A 140 9.49 -3.06 16.00
C ARG A 140 10.02 -4.47 15.76
N PHE A 141 10.63 -5.03 16.80
CA PHE A 141 11.19 -6.38 16.83
C PHE A 141 10.66 -7.17 18.01
N ASP A 142 10.54 -8.48 17.86
CA ASP A 142 10.22 -9.41 18.94
C ASP A 142 10.92 -10.76 18.74
N ALA A 143 10.66 -11.71 19.64
CA ALA A 143 11.11 -13.09 19.49
C ALA A 143 10.53 -13.76 18.24
N GLY A 144 11.11 -14.87 17.77
CA GLY A 144 10.66 -15.52 16.54
C GLY A 144 11.04 -14.74 15.29
N PRO A 145 12.26 -14.18 15.27
CA PRO A 145 12.66 -12.94 14.57
C PRO A 145 11.59 -11.94 14.12
N ALA A 146 10.39 -11.88 14.73
CA ALA A 146 9.28 -11.07 14.25
C ALA A 146 9.72 -9.61 14.09
N ALA A 147 9.36 -9.00 12.96
CA ALA A 147 9.81 -7.66 12.63
C ALA A 147 8.78 -6.92 11.78
N VAL A 148 8.57 -5.64 12.08
CA VAL A 148 7.69 -4.77 11.29
C VAL A 148 8.17 -3.34 11.32
N SER A 149 8.17 -2.68 10.16
CA SER A 149 8.45 -1.24 10.09
C SER A 149 7.31 -0.46 10.73
N CYS A 150 7.64 0.50 11.58
CA CYS A 150 6.67 1.49 12.03
C CYS A 150 6.40 2.46 10.87
N ARG A 151 5.14 2.85 10.70
CA ARG A 151 4.70 3.61 9.52
C ARG A 151 3.96 4.86 9.93
N VAL A 152 3.97 5.83 9.01
CA VAL A 152 3.10 6.99 9.11
C VAL A 152 1.63 6.52 9.08
N PRO A 153 0.74 7.14 9.86
CA PRO A 153 -0.70 6.90 9.73
C PRO A 153 -1.19 7.14 8.30
N GLU A 154 -1.97 6.21 7.77
CA GLU A 154 -2.57 6.28 6.43
C GLU A 154 -4.10 6.19 6.54
N SER A 155 -4.82 6.72 5.55
CA SER A 155 -6.29 6.72 5.57
C SER A 155 -6.92 5.49 4.96
N ASP A 156 -6.16 4.73 4.17
CA ASP A 156 -6.62 3.58 3.40
C ASP A 156 -5.58 2.46 3.48
N GLN A 157 -5.94 1.33 4.07
CA GLN A 157 -5.01 0.23 4.29
C GLN A 157 -5.71 -1.12 4.13
N TRP A 158 -5.05 -2.06 3.43
CA TRP A 158 -5.54 -3.43 3.29
C TRP A 158 -4.67 -4.44 4.03
N PHE A 159 -5.31 -5.49 4.54
CA PHE A 159 -4.65 -6.65 5.15
C PHE A 159 -5.31 -7.93 4.63
N THR A 160 -4.55 -8.77 3.95
CA THR A 160 -5.04 -10.02 3.35
C THR A 160 -4.34 -11.23 3.94
N GLY A 161 -5.08 -12.31 4.21
CA GLY A 161 -4.55 -13.49 4.91
C GLY A 161 -4.80 -13.49 6.41
N LEU A 162 -5.78 -12.71 6.87
CA LEU A 162 -6.24 -12.66 8.26
C LEU A 162 -7.11 -13.88 8.59
N GLY A 163 -7.27 -14.17 9.88
CA GLY A 163 -8.11 -15.23 10.42
C GLY A 163 -8.97 -14.80 11.59
N ALA A 164 -10.11 -15.47 11.77
CA ALA A 164 -11.07 -15.22 12.85
C ALA A 164 -11.54 -16.53 13.52
N ALA A 165 -10.66 -17.54 13.56
CA ALA A 165 -10.96 -18.87 14.09
C ALA A 165 -9.88 -19.34 15.08
N ALA A 166 -10.20 -20.32 15.93
CA ALA A 166 -9.33 -20.76 17.03
C ALA A 166 -7.89 -21.19 16.66
N ARG A 167 -7.63 -21.55 15.38
CA ARG A 167 -6.31 -21.95 14.88
C ARG A 167 -5.64 -20.90 13.99
N HIS A 168 -6.36 -19.83 13.70
CA HIS A 168 -5.90 -18.73 12.87
C HIS A 168 -6.67 -17.48 13.30
N THR A 169 -6.04 -16.70 14.16
CA THR A 169 -6.62 -15.51 14.78
C THR A 169 -5.80 -14.30 14.40
N SER A 170 -6.46 -13.22 14.02
CA SER A 170 -5.80 -11.94 13.81
C SER A 170 -6.42 -10.86 14.67
N VAL A 171 -5.58 -9.89 15.04
CA VAL A 171 -5.95 -8.69 15.79
C VAL A 171 -5.61 -7.49 14.93
N ILE A 172 -6.59 -6.62 14.67
CA ILE A 172 -6.36 -5.31 14.06
C ILE A 172 -6.19 -4.30 15.19
N GLU A 173 -5.08 -3.57 15.18
CA GLU A 173 -4.76 -2.57 16.17
C GLU A 173 -4.75 -1.18 15.55
N LEU A 174 -5.57 -0.30 16.13
CA LEU A 174 -5.71 1.10 15.74
C LEU A 174 -4.99 1.97 16.76
N VAL A 175 -4.08 2.82 16.31
CA VAL A 175 -3.26 3.70 17.16
C VAL A 175 -3.52 5.14 16.73
N ASN A 176 -4.06 5.96 17.63
CA ASN A 176 -4.28 7.38 17.38
C ASN A 176 -3.11 8.20 17.97
N PRO A 177 -2.20 8.73 17.14
CA PRO A 177 -1.08 9.52 17.63
C PRO A 177 -1.46 10.98 17.94
N ASP A 178 -2.65 11.41 17.54
CA ASP A 178 -3.10 12.79 17.65
C ASP A 178 -3.88 13.04 18.95
N PRO A 179 -3.99 14.29 19.41
CA PRO A 179 -4.75 14.62 20.63
C PRO A 179 -6.28 14.55 20.44
N GLY A 180 -6.77 14.65 19.21
CA GLY A 180 -8.20 14.56 18.89
C GLY A 180 -8.66 13.13 18.61
N PRO A 181 -9.98 12.83 18.67
CA PRO A 181 -10.49 11.52 18.31
C PRO A 181 -10.36 11.26 16.80
N ALA A 182 -10.11 10.00 16.45
CA ALA A 182 -10.11 9.50 15.09
C ALA A 182 -11.19 8.43 14.91
N VAL A 183 -11.71 8.29 13.69
CA VAL A 183 -12.78 7.36 13.34
C VAL A 183 -12.39 6.55 12.11
N ALA A 184 -12.62 5.24 12.16
CA ALA A 184 -12.42 4.35 11.04
C ALA A 184 -13.56 3.35 10.87
N ASP A 185 -13.69 2.87 9.64
CA ASP A 185 -14.55 1.77 9.23
C ASP A 185 -13.67 0.62 8.74
N ILE A 186 -14.00 -0.62 9.15
CA ILE A 186 -13.30 -1.82 8.69
C ILE A 186 -14.30 -2.71 7.96
N THR A 187 -14.09 -2.85 6.64
CA THR A 187 -14.85 -3.78 5.80
C THR A 187 -14.09 -5.10 5.72
N VAL A 188 -14.79 -6.22 5.92
CA VAL A 188 -14.18 -7.55 5.88
C VAL A 188 -14.77 -8.38 4.75
N ILE A 189 -13.90 -9.05 4.01
CA ILE A 189 -14.24 -9.96 2.93
C ILE A 189 -13.75 -11.36 3.30
N GLY A 190 -14.57 -12.38 3.06
CA GLY A 190 -14.24 -13.77 3.30
C GLY A 190 -14.37 -14.64 2.05
N PRO A 191 -14.24 -15.97 2.19
CA PRO A 191 -14.29 -16.89 1.05
C PRO A 191 -15.69 -17.05 0.44
N ARG A 192 -16.73 -16.49 1.06
CA ARG A 192 -18.12 -16.58 0.63
C ARG A 192 -18.74 -15.21 0.28
N GLY A 193 -17.93 -14.17 0.20
CA GLY A 193 -18.40 -12.81 -0.01
C GLY A 193 -18.01 -11.85 1.12
N PRO A 194 -18.55 -10.63 1.09
CA PRO A 194 -18.50 -9.68 2.20
C PRO A 194 -19.03 -10.29 3.50
N VAL A 195 -18.41 -9.93 4.62
CA VAL A 195 -18.78 -10.37 5.97
C VAL A 195 -19.54 -9.24 6.64
N ASP A 196 -20.73 -9.53 7.17
CA ASP A 196 -21.50 -8.55 7.94
C ASP A 196 -20.87 -8.35 9.33
N ALA A 197 -20.28 -7.18 9.53
CA ALA A 197 -19.50 -6.83 10.71
C ALA A 197 -19.90 -5.44 11.25
N PRO A 198 -21.10 -5.27 11.82
CA PRO A 198 -21.57 -3.95 12.26
C PRO A 198 -20.75 -3.36 13.41
N SER A 199 -20.10 -4.19 14.24
CA SER A 199 -19.20 -3.73 15.32
C SER A 199 -17.91 -3.09 14.79
N LEU A 200 -17.59 -3.31 13.51
CA LEU A 200 -16.38 -2.82 12.85
C LEU A 200 -16.60 -1.51 12.08
N ARG A 201 -17.76 -0.86 12.24
CA ARG A 201 -18.09 0.42 11.58
C ARG A 201 -18.12 1.57 12.58
N GLY A 202 -17.66 2.75 12.16
CA GLY A 202 -17.64 3.96 12.98
C GLY A 202 -16.81 3.84 14.25
N ILE A 203 -15.74 3.05 14.21
CA ILE A 203 -14.88 2.78 15.36
C ILE A 203 -14.17 4.07 15.75
N THR A 204 -14.44 4.56 16.97
CA THR A 204 -13.83 5.80 17.48
C THR A 204 -12.66 5.46 18.40
N VAL A 205 -11.48 5.99 18.10
CA VAL A 205 -10.27 5.87 18.93
C VAL A 205 -9.95 7.24 19.54
N PRO A 206 -9.99 7.39 20.87
CA PRO A 206 -9.63 8.65 21.52
C PRO A 206 -8.18 9.06 21.24
N GLY A 207 -7.89 10.35 21.38
CA GLY A 207 -6.55 10.89 21.15
C GLY A 207 -5.49 10.28 22.07
N GLY A 208 -4.31 9.98 21.50
CA GLY A 208 -3.20 9.34 22.20
C GLY A 208 -3.49 7.92 22.70
N ARG A 209 -4.60 7.29 22.30
CA ARG A 209 -5.00 5.94 22.71
C ARG A 209 -4.88 4.95 21.55
N SER A 210 -4.96 3.67 21.90
CA SER A 210 -5.08 2.58 20.94
C SER A 210 -6.29 1.70 21.25
N LEU A 211 -6.74 0.96 20.24
CA LEU A 211 -7.81 -0.03 20.33
C LEU A 211 -7.39 -1.28 19.57
N SER A 212 -7.47 -2.44 20.21
CA SER A 212 -7.18 -3.73 19.59
C SER A 212 -8.48 -4.50 19.38
N LEU A 213 -8.72 -4.94 18.16
CA LEU A 213 -9.94 -5.62 17.71
C LEU A 213 -9.59 -7.07 17.35
N ASP A 214 -9.99 -8.00 18.21
CA ASP A 214 -9.81 -9.44 18.00
C ASP A 214 -10.88 -9.96 17.04
N LEU A 215 -10.50 -10.25 15.79
CA LEU A 215 -11.45 -10.65 14.76
C LEU A 215 -12.18 -11.94 15.12
N SER A 216 -11.58 -12.82 15.94
CA SER A 216 -12.24 -14.05 16.40
C SER A 216 -13.39 -13.80 17.37
N ARG A 217 -13.45 -12.61 17.98
CA ARG A 217 -14.56 -12.13 18.83
C ARG A 217 -15.55 -11.28 18.05
N GLU A 218 -15.04 -10.40 17.18
CA GLU A 218 -15.86 -9.47 16.41
C GLU A 218 -16.65 -10.18 15.31
N ILE A 219 -15.99 -11.09 14.58
CA ILE A 219 -16.54 -11.79 13.42
C ILE A 219 -16.10 -13.27 13.39
N PRO A 220 -16.50 -14.11 14.36
CA PRO A 220 -16.05 -15.50 14.45
C PRO A 220 -16.36 -16.28 13.15
N LEU A 221 -15.33 -16.52 12.34
CA LEU A 221 -15.48 -17.07 11.00
C LEU A 221 -14.26 -17.92 10.62
N ARG A 222 -14.52 -19.05 9.97
CA ARG A 222 -13.47 -19.93 9.42
C ARG A 222 -13.13 -19.51 7.99
N GLY A 223 -11.85 -19.63 7.66
CA GLY A 223 -11.31 -19.32 6.34
C GLY A 223 -10.37 -18.13 6.41
N GLU A 224 -9.81 -17.79 5.25
CA GLU A 224 -8.95 -16.62 5.09
C GLU A 224 -9.82 -15.38 4.89
N LEU A 225 -9.41 -14.28 5.50
CA LEU A 225 -10.09 -12.99 5.44
C LEU A 225 -9.18 -11.92 4.85
N ALA A 226 -9.80 -10.91 4.29
CA ALA A 226 -9.19 -9.64 3.97
C ALA A 226 -9.95 -8.52 4.67
N ALA A 227 -9.23 -7.53 5.19
CA ALA A 227 -9.81 -6.35 5.82
C ALA A 227 -9.34 -5.09 5.09
N HIS A 228 -10.28 -4.21 4.80
CA HIS A 228 -10.06 -2.87 4.30
C HIS A 228 -10.38 -1.88 5.42
N VAL A 229 -9.41 -1.06 5.79
CA VAL A 229 -9.56 -0.06 6.85
C VAL A 229 -9.56 1.32 6.22
N GLU A 230 -10.67 2.05 6.37
CA GLU A 230 -10.85 3.42 5.90
C GLU A 230 -10.97 4.36 7.10
N VAL A 231 -10.04 5.31 7.23
CA VAL A 231 -10.05 6.33 8.30
C VAL A 231 -10.85 7.54 7.81
N SER A 232 -12.11 7.62 8.20
CA SER A 232 -13.02 8.69 7.79
C SER A 232 -12.79 10.02 8.52
N ARG A 233 -12.09 10.01 9.67
CA ARG A 233 -11.73 11.22 10.42
C ARG A 233 -10.45 11.05 11.24
N GLY A 234 -9.60 12.07 11.25
CA GLY A 234 -8.35 12.06 12.03
C GLY A 234 -7.27 11.23 11.36
N ARG A 235 -6.30 10.74 12.13
CA ARG A 235 -5.26 9.82 11.65
C ARG A 235 -5.17 8.60 12.54
N LEU A 236 -4.99 7.43 11.93
CA LEU A 236 -4.77 6.19 12.64
C LEU A 236 -3.59 5.45 12.02
N GLY A 237 -2.68 5.00 12.88
CA GLY A 237 -1.82 3.88 12.55
C GLY A 237 -2.62 2.60 12.64
N VAL A 238 -2.69 1.83 11.56
CA VAL A 238 -3.35 0.53 11.55
C VAL A 238 -2.31 -0.56 11.39
N HIS A 239 -2.38 -1.55 12.26
CA HIS A 239 -1.48 -2.69 12.29
C HIS A 239 -2.27 -3.98 12.42
N ALA A 240 -1.74 -5.08 11.90
CA ALA A 240 -2.32 -6.40 12.07
C ALA A 240 -1.31 -7.36 12.70
N VAL A 241 -1.76 -8.10 13.71
CA VAL A 241 -1.05 -9.24 14.27
C VAL A 241 -1.76 -10.50 13.81
N ASP A 242 -1.03 -11.46 13.25
CA ASP A 242 -1.57 -12.74 12.78
C ASP A 242 -0.94 -13.90 13.56
N THR A 243 -1.78 -14.72 14.18
CA THR A 243 -1.38 -15.93 14.89
C THR A 243 -1.92 -17.14 14.16
N PHE A 244 -1.04 -18.08 13.80
CA PHE A 244 -1.37 -19.26 13.03
C PHE A 244 -0.85 -20.54 13.70
N ASP A 245 -1.74 -21.52 13.88
CA ASP A 245 -1.44 -22.86 14.38
C ASP A 245 -1.85 -23.90 13.34
N GLU A 246 -0.86 -24.42 12.60
CA GLU A 246 -1.11 -25.37 11.52
C GLU A 246 -1.76 -26.67 12.01
N LEU A 247 -1.27 -27.23 13.12
CA LEU A 247 -1.61 -28.60 13.55
C LEU A 247 -2.61 -28.64 14.72
N GLY A 248 -2.85 -27.53 15.42
CA GLY A 248 -3.68 -27.48 16.63
C GLY A 248 -3.09 -28.26 17.80
N ARG A 249 -1.81 -28.61 17.70
CA ARG A 249 -1.08 -29.53 18.60
C ARG A 249 0.37 -29.07 18.85
N GLY A 250 0.80 -27.99 18.20
CA GLY A 250 2.12 -27.38 18.35
C GLY A 250 2.02 -25.96 18.92
N GLU A 251 3.15 -25.27 19.00
CA GLU A 251 3.14 -23.84 19.31
C GLU A 251 2.64 -23.05 18.08
N ALA A 252 1.77 -22.07 18.32
CA ALA A 252 1.29 -21.18 17.28
C ALA A 252 2.38 -20.15 16.94
N GLY A 253 2.64 -19.93 15.66
CA GLY A 253 3.49 -18.84 15.19
C GLY A 253 2.70 -17.54 15.27
N THR A 254 3.35 -16.43 15.62
CA THR A 254 2.74 -15.09 15.59
C THR A 254 3.70 -14.12 14.96
N ASP A 255 3.24 -13.38 13.96
CA ASP A 255 4.00 -12.31 13.31
C ASP A 255 3.07 -11.14 12.99
N TRP A 256 3.64 -10.00 12.64
CA TRP A 256 2.89 -8.86 12.14
C TRP A 256 2.63 -9.02 10.64
N LEU A 257 1.41 -8.66 10.23
CA LEU A 257 1.04 -8.57 8.82
C LEU A 257 1.09 -7.11 8.39
N ALA A 258 2.01 -6.78 7.49
CA ALA A 258 2.14 -5.43 6.96
C ALA A 258 0.94 -5.03 6.07
N PRO A 259 0.57 -3.74 6.05
CA PRO A 259 -0.48 -3.25 5.16
C PRO A 259 -0.03 -3.31 3.70
N GLN A 260 -1.02 -3.34 2.81
CA GLN A 260 -0.81 -3.37 1.36
C GLN A 260 -1.87 -2.53 0.63
N LEU A 261 -1.65 -2.32 -0.66
CA LEU A 261 -2.61 -1.69 -1.57
C LEU A 261 -2.95 -2.67 -2.71
N PRO A 262 -4.20 -2.65 -3.21
CA PRO A 262 -4.58 -3.44 -4.37
C PRO A 262 -3.74 -3.10 -5.60
N ALA A 263 -3.24 -4.11 -6.31
CA ALA A 263 -2.46 -3.94 -7.54
C ALA A 263 -2.67 -5.10 -8.53
N GLN A 264 -2.38 -4.86 -9.80
CA GLN A 264 -2.41 -5.91 -10.84
C GLN A 264 -1.12 -6.72 -10.91
N GLN A 265 0.00 -6.13 -10.49
CA GLN A 265 1.32 -6.75 -10.47
C GLN A 265 1.86 -6.73 -9.06
N LEU A 266 1.92 -7.89 -8.42
CA LEU A 266 2.33 -8.02 -7.03
C LEU A 266 3.60 -8.84 -6.97
N THR A 267 4.67 -8.26 -6.44
CA THR A 267 5.92 -8.98 -6.17
C THR A 267 6.06 -9.16 -4.67
N MET A 268 6.02 -10.42 -4.22
CA MET A 268 6.23 -10.80 -2.82
C MET A 268 7.56 -11.55 -2.75
N LEU A 269 8.57 -10.92 -2.16
CA LEU A 269 9.87 -11.54 -1.90
C LEU A 269 9.99 -11.87 -0.41
N GLY A 270 10.82 -12.84 -0.09
CA GLY A 270 11.08 -13.25 1.28
C GLY A 270 10.52 -14.62 1.61
N LEU A 271 10.98 -15.62 0.87
CA LEU A 271 10.59 -17.00 1.11
C LEU A 271 11.57 -17.67 2.09
N PRO A 272 11.17 -17.95 3.35
CA PRO A 272 12.05 -18.60 4.31
C PRO A 272 12.40 -20.02 3.89
N ARG A 273 13.61 -20.45 4.24
CA ARG A 273 14.14 -21.78 3.91
C ARG A 273 13.61 -22.83 4.85
N GLY A 274 13.55 -24.06 4.34
CA GLY A 274 13.18 -25.22 5.13
C GLY A 274 11.81 -25.79 4.78
N GLN A 275 11.51 -26.90 5.42
CA GLN A 275 10.27 -27.66 5.21
C GLN A 275 9.14 -27.01 6.02
N GLY A 276 7.96 -26.92 5.42
CA GLY A 276 6.80 -26.26 6.03
C GLY A 276 5.71 -25.98 5.00
N THR A 277 4.59 -25.44 5.49
CA THR A 277 3.47 -25.09 4.61
C THR A 277 3.58 -23.68 4.09
N ARG A 278 3.10 -23.50 2.87
CA ARG A 278 3.08 -22.25 2.12
C ARG A 278 1.75 -22.11 1.40
N ALA A 279 1.11 -20.97 1.55
CA ALA A 279 -0.15 -20.64 0.88
C ALA A 279 -0.14 -19.18 0.46
N LEU A 280 -0.64 -18.93 -0.75
CA LEU A 280 -0.95 -17.59 -1.22
C LEU A 280 -2.42 -17.32 -0.92
N VAL A 281 -2.72 -16.24 -0.22
CA VAL A 281 -4.08 -15.74 -0.03
C VAL A 281 -4.26 -14.54 -0.93
N VAL A 282 -5.32 -14.51 -1.73
CA VAL A 282 -5.62 -13.43 -2.68
C VAL A 282 -7.03 -12.93 -2.42
N ALA A 283 -7.23 -11.62 -2.34
CA ALA A 283 -8.54 -11.01 -2.17
C ALA A 283 -8.87 -10.09 -3.34
N ASN A 284 -10.10 -10.20 -3.82
CA ASN A 284 -10.70 -9.37 -4.85
C ASN A 284 -11.89 -8.64 -4.21
N ASP A 285 -11.79 -7.33 -4.09
CA ASP A 285 -12.83 -6.45 -3.57
C ASP A 285 -13.75 -5.90 -4.66
N GLY A 286 -13.41 -6.12 -5.93
CA GLY A 286 -14.19 -5.68 -7.07
C GLY A 286 -15.41 -6.54 -7.39
N ASP A 287 -16.20 -6.05 -8.33
CA ASP A 287 -17.48 -6.66 -8.79
C ASP A 287 -17.30 -7.72 -9.90
N ASP A 288 -16.09 -7.85 -10.45
CA ASP A 288 -15.77 -8.75 -11.55
C ASP A 288 -14.82 -9.88 -11.12
N GLU A 289 -14.92 -11.05 -11.77
CA GLU A 289 -13.96 -12.15 -11.54
C GLU A 289 -12.55 -11.72 -11.97
N VAL A 290 -11.58 -11.89 -11.07
CA VAL A 290 -10.17 -11.70 -11.37
C VAL A 290 -9.52 -13.02 -11.71
N ARG A 291 -8.69 -13.01 -12.75
CA ARG A 291 -7.81 -14.13 -13.07
C ARG A 291 -6.38 -13.74 -12.74
N ALA A 292 -5.71 -14.60 -11.98
CA ALA A 292 -4.39 -14.37 -11.43
C ALA A 292 -3.42 -15.49 -11.84
N THR A 293 -2.35 -15.11 -12.52
CA THR A 293 -1.22 -15.99 -12.86
C THR A 293 -0.14 -15.85 -11.80
N ILE A 294 0.36 -16.98 -11.28
CA ILE A 294 1.38 -17.02 -10.23
C ILE A 294 2.70 -17.49 -10.82
N LYS A 295 3.76 -16.71 -10.64
CA LYS A 295 5.12 -17.03 -11.06
C LYS A 295 6.02 -17.20 -9.84
N VAL A 296 6.93 -18.17 -9.90
CA VAL A 296 8.01 -18.33 -8.91
C VAL A 296 9.20 -17.51 -9.39
N VAL A 297 9.79 -16.70 -8.51
CA VAL A 297 10.98 -15.90 -8.83
C VAL A 297 12.24 -16.48 -8.19
N THR A 298 13.32 -16.50 -8.96
CA THR A 298 14.65 -16.96 -8.55
C THR A 298 15.72 -15.90 -8.92
N GLN A 299 16.99 -16.21 -8.64
CA GLN A 299 18.10 -15.35 -9.08
C GLN A 299 18.27 -15.30 -10.60
N ASP A 300 17.78 -16.31 -11.31
CA ASP A 300 18.05 -16.49 -12.73
C ASP A 300 16.83 -16.23 -13.61
N SER A 301 15.61 -16.40 -13.08
CA SER A 301 14.38 -16.24 -13.85
C SER A 301 13.12 -16.12 -12.99
N ALA A 302 12.03 -15.70 -13.63
CA ALA A 302 10.66 -15.80 -13.16
C ALA A 302 9.89 -16.75 -14.09
N PHE A 303 9.20 -17.74 -13.54
CA PHE A 303 8.50 -18.75 -14.34
C PHE A 303 7.20 -19.21 -13.71
N GLU A 304 6.25 -19.62 -14.55
CA GLU A 304 5.02 -20.27 -14.12
C GLU A 304 5.32 -21.71 -13.71
N PRO A 305 4.98 -22.12 -12.47
CA PRO A 305 5.23 -23.47 -12.02
C PRO A 305 4.32 -24.46 -12.75
N ARG A 306 4.90 -25.59 -13.17
CA ARG A 306 4.14 -26.65 -13.85
C ARG A 306 3.02 -27.18 -12.95
N GLY A 307 1.82 -27.31 -13.51
CA GLY A 307 0.66 -27.88 -12.82
C GLY A 307 -0.06 -26.90 -11.89
N LEU A 308 0.27 -25.60 -11.94
CA LEU A 308 -0.54 -24.55 -11.36
C LEU A 308 -1.33 -23.85 -12.47
N ASP A 309 -2.64 -24.05 -12.47
CA ASP A 309 -3.53 -23.34 -13.38
C ASP A 309 -3.71 -21.89 -12.92
N GLU A 310 -4.19 -21.06 -13.84
CA GLU A 310 -4.62 -19.69 -13.54
C GLU A 310 -5.67 -19.69 -12.43
N VAL A 311 -5.45 -18.87 -11.41
CA VAL A 311 -6.31 -18.79 -10.22
C VAL A 311 -7.46 -17.84 -10.52
N ARG A 312 -8.69 -18.31 -10.32
CA ARG A 312 -9.89 -17.48 -10.40
C ARG A 312 -10.28 -16.99 -9.02
N VAL A 313 -10.44 -15.69 -8.88
CA VAL A 313 -10.85 -15.01 -7.66
C VAL A 313 -12.20 -14.34 -7.93
N PRO A 314 -13.31 -14.95 -7.50
CA PRO A 314 -14.64 -14.38 -7.72
C PRO A 314 -14.79 -12.96 -7.14
N PRO A 315 -15.76 -12.17 -7.62
CA PRO A 315 -16.09 -10.86 -7.08
C PRO A 315 -16.29 -10.86 -5.57
N GLY A 316 -15.71 -9.88 -4.86
CA GLY A 316 -15.90 -9.71 -3.43
C GLY A 316 -15.54 -10.94 -2.59
N THR A 317 -14.50 -11.71 -2.95
CA THR A 317 -14.10 -12.92 -2.22
C THR A 317 -12.60 -13.00 -1.94
N VAL A 318 -12.26 -13.86 -0.98
CA VAL A 318 -10.89 -14.28 -0.65
C VAL A 318 -10.66 -15.73 -1.08
N VAL A 319 -9.59 -15.99 -1.82
CA VAL A 319 -9.19 -17.32 -2.28
C VAL A 319 -7.84 -17.71 -1.68
N ARG A 320 -7.75 -18.93 -1.17
CA ARG A 320 -6.49 -19.53 -0.68
C ARG A 320 -5.95 -20.53 -1.69
N VAL A 321 -4.73 -20.30 -2.15
CA VAL A 321 -4.01 -21.14 -3.10
C VAL A 321 -2.91 -21.90 -2.35
N PRO A 322 -3.02 -23.23 -2.19
CA PRO A 322 -1.97 -24.02 -1.55
C PRO A 322 -0.75 -24.11 -2.48
N LEU A 323 0.40 -23.60 -2.02
CA LEU A 323 1.64 -23.56 -2.81
C LEU A 323 2.73 -24.49 -2.27
N SER A 324 2.44 -25.27 -1.22
CA SER A 324 3.45 -26.08 -0.52
C SER A 324 4.11 -27.12 -1.44
N ALA A 325 3.35 -27.79 -2.29
CA ALA A 325 3.88 -28.78 -3.23
C ALA A 325 4.81 -28.17 -4.31
N ILE A 326 4.53 -26.91 -4.69
CA ILE A 326 5.28 -26.18 -5.70
C ILE A 326 6.54 -25.56 -5.09
N LEU A 327 6.36 -24.80 -3.99
CA LEU A 327 7.43 -24.04 -3.36
C LEU A 327 8.33 -24.89 -2.48
N GLY A 328 7.85 -26.01 -1.93
CA GLY A 328 8.63 -26.85 -1.01
C GLY A 328 9.98 -27.26 -1.59
N LYS A 329 9.99 -27.76 -2.83
CA LYS A 329 11.24 -28.07 -3.56
C LYS A 329 11.89 -26.82 -4.17
N ALA A 330 11.09 -25.89 -4.69
CA ALA A 330 11.62 -24.71 -5.38
C ALA A 330 12.48 -23.83 -4.46
N VAL A 331 12.20 -23.79 -3.16
CA VAL A 331 13.03 -23.08 -2.16
C VAL A 331 14.46 -23.63 -2.10
N ASP A 332 14.60 -24.95 -2.10
CA ASP A 332 15.91 -25.62 -2.12
C ASP A 332 16.64 -25.36 -3.45
N ASP A 333 15.87 -25.25 -4.55
CA ASP A 333 16.37 -24.92 -5.90
C ASP A 333 16.57 -23.41 -6.12
N GLY A 334 16.42 -22.57 -5.09
CA GLY A 334 16.77 -21.15 -5.13
C GLY A 334 15.62 -20.16 -5.30
N ALA A 335 14.35 -20.57 -5.14
CA ALA A 335 13.21 -19.66 -5.09
C ALA A 335 13.37 -18.60 -3.99
N LEU A 336 12.90 -17.40 -4.31
CA LEU A 336 13.05 -16.19 -3.50
C LEU A 336 11.72 -15.55 -3.13
N GLY A 337 10.65 -15.90 -3.84
CA GLY A 337 9.35 -15.31 -3.68
C GLY A 337 8.39 -15.73 -4.79
N VAL A 338 7.30 -14.99 -4.92
CA VAL A 338 6.31 -15.15 -5.98
C VAL A 338 5.93 -13.81 -6.59
N GLN A 339 5.57 -13.83 -7.87
CA GLN A 339 4.91 -12.74 -8.56
C GLN A 339 3.48 -13.15 -8.90
N VAL A 340 2.55 -12.22 -8.77
CA VAL A 340 1.15 -12.39 -9.16
C VAL A 340 0.82 -11.36 -10.22
N GLU A 341 0.33 -11.83 -11.37
CA GLU A 341 -0.18 -10.99 -12.46
C GLU A 341 -1.70 -11.21 -12.54
N ALA A 342 -2.45 -10.16 -12.26
CA ALA A 342 -3.91 -10.20 -12.15
C ALA A 342 -4.58 -9.32 -13.20
N THR A 343 -5.77 -9.73 -13.66
CA THR A 343 -6.55 -8.96 -14.65
C THR A 343 -7.12 -7.65 -14.09
N HIS A 344 -7.38 -7.58 -12.77
CA HIS A 344 -7.76 -6.36 -12.05
C HIS A 344 -6.99 -6.27 -10.72
N PRO A 345 -6.97 -5.09 -10.05
CA PRO A 345 -6.31 -4.95 -8.76
C PRO A 345 -6.81 -5.98 -7.74
N VAL A 346 -5.87 -6.61 -7.04
CA VAL A 346 -6.12 -7.52 -5.91
C VAL A 346 -5.12 -7.22 -4.81
N THR A 347 -5.40 -7.71 -3.61
CA THR A 347 -4.40 -7.81 -2.54
C THR A 347 -4.00 -9.26 -2.38
N ALA A 348 -2.77 -9.52 -1.94
CA ALA A 348 -2.28 -10.87 -1.75
C ALA A 348 -1.27 -10.98 -0.61
N THR A 349 -1.17 -12.15 0.01
CA THR A 349 -0.15 -12.44 1.02
C THR A 349 0.35 -13.87 0.84
N LEU A 350 1.66 -14.04 0.72
CA LEU A 350 2.30 -15.34 0.78
C LEU A 350 2.63 -15.65 2.24
N ARG A 351 1.83 -16.50 2.87
CA ARG A 351 2.09 -17.00 4.23
C ARG A 351 2.96 -18.24 4.17
N SER A 352 4.01 -18.25 4.99
CA SER A 352 4.85 -19.43 5.24
C SER A 352 4.71 -19.84 6.70
N PHE A 353 4.60 -21.14 6.96
CA PHE A 353 4.71 -21.71 8.29
C PHE A 353 5.86 -22.71 8.29
N VAL A 354 7.01 -22.31 8.82
CA VAL A 354 8.27 -23.06 8.73
C VAL A 354 8.93 -23.08 10.11
N GLY A 355 9.34 -24.26 10.55
CA GLY A 355 10.02 -24.40 11.85
C GLY A 355 9.16 -24.10 13.07
N GLY A 356 7.82 -24.08 12.95
CA GLY A 356 6.91 -23.72 14.04
C GLY A 356 6.58 -22.22 14.12
N ASP A 357 7.07 -21.43 13.15
CA ASP A 357 6.89 -20.00 13.09
C ASP A 357 6.14 -19.58 11.82
N VAL A 358 5.44 -18.46 11.89
CA VAL A 358 4.66 -17.89 10.76
C VAL A 358 5.38 -16.66 10.23
N SER A 359 5.42 -16.50 8.91
CA SER A 359 5.94 -15.30 8.27
C SER A 359 5.06 -14.90 7.10
N HIS A 360 4.98 -13.60 6.82
CA HIS A 360 4.14 -13.05 5.75
C HIS A 360 4.97 -12.22 4.78
N ALA A 361 4.99 -12.62 3.51
CA ALA A 361 5.48 -11.78 2.43
C ALA A 361 4.29 -11.09 1.74
N VAL A 362 4.24 -9.77 1.84
CA VAL A 362 3.24 -8.92 1.19
C VAL A 362 3.82 -8.23 -0.06
N PRO A 363 2.98 -7.72 -0.98
CA PRO A 363 3.42 -7.01 -2.17
C PRO A 363 4.32 -5.84 -1.81
N LEU A 364 5.51 -5.81 -2.42
CA LEU A 364 6.52 -4.81 -2.12
C LEU A 364 6.26 -3.53 -2.94
N PRO A 365 6.22 -2.34 -2.30
CA PRO A 365 6.10 -1.09 -3.03
C PRO A 365 7.36 -0.83 -3.87
N PRO A 366 7.25 -0.02 -4.94
CA PRO A 366 8.40 0.43 -5.67
C PRO A 366 9.26 1.36 -4.79
N VAL A 367 10.58 1.28 -4.97
CA VAL A 367 11.58 2.15 -4.35
C VAL A 367 12.47 2.70 -5.46
N THR A 368 12.49 4.01 -5.59
CA THR A 368 13.35 4.73 -6.54
C THR A 368 14.46 5.51 -5.86
N GLU A 369 14.23 5.94 -4.63
CA GLU A 369 15.19 6.71 -3.83
C GLU A 369 15.92 5.84 -2.79
N PRO A 370 17.07 6.29 -2.25
CA PRO A 370 17.74 5.60 -1.16
C PRO A 370 16.81 5.38 0.04
N THR A 371 16.75 4.13 0.49
CA THR A 371 15.94 3.68 1.63
C THR A 371 16.77 2.93 2.65
N GLN A 372 16.21 2.76 3.83
CA GLN A 372 16.80 2.05 4.95
C GLN A 372 15.83 1.03 5.54
N VAL A 373 16.39 -0.08 6.01
CA VAL A 373 15.65 -1.09 6.78
C VAL A 373 16.48 -1.52 7.99
N LEU A 374 15.80 -1.62 9.14
CA LEU A 374 16.41 -2.01 10.41
C LEU A 374 16.32 -3.53 10.60
N LEU A 375 17.34 -4.08 11.26
CA LEU A 375 17.41 -5.49 11.62
C LEU A 375 17.48 -5.64 13.14
N PRO A 376 16.84 -6.68 13.72
CA PRO A 376 17.09 -7.03 15.10
C PRO A 376 18.51 -7.60 15.26
N GLU A 377 19.00 -7.62 16.50
CA GLU A 377 20.20 -8.39 16.82
C GLU A 377 19.93 -9.88 16.57
N LEU A 378 20.77 -10.52 15.75
CA LEU A 378 20.63 -11.93 15.39
C LEU A 378 21.53 -12.80 16.24
N GLY A 379 21.02 -13.95 16.67
CA GLY A 379 21.79 -14.96 17.36
C GLY A 379 22.91 -15.56 16.50
N PRO A 380 23.80 -16.40 17.08
CA PRO A 380 24.98 -16.93 16.37
C PRO A 380 24.68 -17.75 15.10
N LYS A 381 23.46 -18.26 14.97
CA LYS A 381 22.98 -19.01 13.80
C LYS A 381 22.06 -18.19 12.89
N GLY A 382 21.70 -16.99 13.32
CA GLY A 382 20.81 -16.09 12.62
C GLY A 382 21.42 -15.58 11.31
N ARG A 383 20.57 -15.28 10.35
CA ARG A 383 20.97 -14.85 8.99
C ARG A 383 20.07 -13.73 8.51
N GLY A 384 20.68 -12.66 8.01
CA GLY A 384 20.00 -11.60 7.26
C GLY A 384 20.28 -11.72 5.76
N THR A 385 19.25 -11.54 4.93
CA THR A 385 19.38 -11.53 3.46
C THR A 385 18.48 -10.44 2.88
N VAL A 386 18.98 -9.65 1.95
CA VAL A 386 18.16 -8.72 1.16
C VAL A 386 17.87 -9.35 -0.20
N ALA A 387 16.59 -9.42 -0.56
CA ALA A 387 16.14 -9.83 -1.89
C ALA A 387 15.70 -8.59 -2.67
N LEU A 388 16.24 -8.37 -3.87
CA LEU A 388 15.96 -7.19 -4.71
C LEU A 388 15.53 -7.61 -6.11
N SER A 389 14.42 -7.08 -6.61
CA SER A 389 13.96 -7.21 -7.99
C SER A 389 13.94 -5.82 -8.64
N GLY A 390 14.46 -5.70 -9.85
CA GLY A 390 14.40 -4.45 -10.63
C GLY A 390 13.40 -4.54 -11.77
N ASP A 391 12.69 -3.44 -12.05
CA ASP A 391 11.69 -3.36 -13.13
C ASP A 391 12.37 -3.18 -14.52
N SER A 392 13.56 -2.59 -14.55
CA SER A 392 14.42 -2.44 -15.73
C SER A 392 15.86 -2.88 -15.43
N VAL A 393 16.70 -2.93 -16.47
CA VAL A 393 18.15 -3.09 -16.29
C VAL A 393 18.68 -1.89 -15.52
N GLY A 394 19.41 -2.14 -14.44
CA GLY A 394 20.02 -1.12 -13.58
C GLY A 394 20.85 -1.79 -12.49
N SER A 395 21.08 -1.09 -11.39
CA SER A 395 21.80 -1.63 -10.24
C SER A 395 21.22 -1.13 -8.92
N ALA A 396 21.65 -1.75 -7.83
CA ALA A 396 21.42 -1.25 -6.48
C ALA A 396 22.69 -1.41 -5.64
N GLN A 397 22.96 -0.42 -4.80
CA GLN A 397 23.99 -0.50 -3.77
C GLN A 397 23.33 -0.90 -2.45
N VAL A 398 23.81 -1.98 -1.84
CA VAL A 398 23.38 -2.45 -0.52
C VAL A 398 24.52 -2.20 0.46
N THR A 399 24.30 -1.32 1.44
CA THR A 399 25.28 -1.01 2.49
C THR A 399 24.80 -1.59 3.80
N ALA A 400 25.55 -2.55 4.35
CA ALA A 400 25.23 -3.18 5.63
C ALA A 400 26.07 -2.56 6.75
N HIS A 401 25.40 -1.92 7.72
CA HIS A 401 26.02 -1.31 8.89
C HIS A 401 26.07 -2.29 10.05
N LEU A 402 27.24 -2.43 10.66
CA LEU A 402 27.51 -3.42 11.69
C LEU A 402 27.40 -2.81 13.09
N GLU A 403 26.94 -3.64 14.02
CA GLU A 403 26.99 -3.34 15.45
C GLU A 403 28.42 -3.03 15.90
N GLY A 404 28.61 -1.92 16.62
CA GLY A 404 29.93 -1.46 17.05
C GLY A 404 30.73 -0.70 15.98
N GLY A 405 30.11 -0.44 14.82
CA GLY A 405 30.65 0.38 13.74
C GLY A 405 31.22 -0.42 12.57
N GLY A 406 31.40 0.29 11.45
CA GLY A 406 31.87 -0.26 10.19
C GLY A 406 30.72 -0.64 9.26
N GLU A 407 31.01 -0.62 7.96
CA GLU A 407 30.04 -0.89 6.91
C GLU A 407 30.60 -1.86 5.88
N LYS A 408 29.70 -2.57 5.19
CA LYS A 408 30.04 -3.35 4.01
C LYS A 408 29.13 -2.97 2.86
N VAL A 409 29.75 -2.44 1.81
CA VAL A 409 29.08 -2.08 0.57
C VAL A 409 29.07 -3.26 -0.40
N ILE A 410 27.91 -3.56 -0.98
CA ILE A 410 27.72 -4.62 -1.97
C ILE A 410 26.94 -4.02 -3.15
N ALA A 411 27.57 -3.96 -4.32
CA ALA A 411 26.90 -3.57 -5.56
C ALA A 411 26.22 -4.79 -6.20
N VAL A 412 25.03 -4.57 -6.76
CA VAL A 412 24.20 -5.62 -7.33
C VAL A 412 23.64 -5.16 -8.66
N ASP A 413 23.87 -5.93 -9.72
CA ASP A 413 23.23 -5.69 -11.01
C ASP A 413 21.81 -6.29 -11.01
N LEU A 414 20.85 -5.53 -11.52
CA LEU A 414 19.45 -5.90 -11.55
C LEU A 414 18.97 -6.00 -13.00
N LYS A 415 18.17 -7.04 -13.25
CA LYS A 415 17.54 -7.29 -14.55
C LYS A 415 16.07 -7.66 -14.34
N PRO A 416 15.18 -7.25 -15.26
CA PRO A 416 13.77 -7.64 -15.21
C PRO A 416 13.61 -9.16 -15.14
N GLY A 417 12.65 -9.62 -14.34
CA GLY A 417 12.34 -11.05 -14.19
C GLY A 417 13.38 -11.86 -13.42
N THR A 418 14.31 -11.22 -12.71
CA THR A 418 15.27 -11.88 -11.81
C THR A 418 15.25 -11.21 -10.44
N THR A 419 15.62 -11.95 -9.39
CA THR A 419 15.73 -11.40 -8.04
C THR A 419 17.12 -11.63 -7.47
N ALA A 420 17.87 -10.57 -7.23
CA ALA A 420 19.16 -10.68 -6.58
C ALA A 420 19.02 -11.06 -5.10
N ARG A 421 19.93 -11.90 -4.61
CA ARG A 421 20.01 -12.32 -3.20
C ARG A 421 21.32 -11.84 -2.60
N VAL A 422 21.25 -10.89 -1.68
CA VAL A 422 22.41 -10.31 -0.99
C VAL A 422 22.48 -10.85 0.43
N LYS A 423 23.51 -11.65 0.73
CA LYS A 423 23.76 -12.14 2.09
C LYS A 423 24.39 -11.02 2.91
N LEU A 424 23.80 -10.70 4.05
CA LEU A 424 24.32 -9.69 4.96
C LEU A 424 25.42 -10.30 5.85
N PRO A 425 26.45 -9.52 6.23
CA PRO A 425 27.39 -9.92 7.28
C PRO A 425 26.67 -10.24 8.60
N ALA A 426 27.35 -10.98 9.48
CA ALA A 426 26.89 -11.12 10.85
C ALA A 426 26.92 -9.75 11.55
N LYS A 427 26.06 -9.54 12.56
CA LYS A 427 25.94 -8.31 13.33
C LYS A 427 25.49 -7.07 12.53
N THR A 428 24.88 -7.25 11.36
CA THR A 428 24.22 -6.14 10.66
C THR A 428 22.99 -5.68 11.43
N VAL A 429 22.89 -4.38 11.71
CA VAL A 429 21.78 -3.75 12.46
C VAL A 429 20.95 -2.80 11.60
N LEU A 430 21.52 -2.31 10.51
CA LEU A 430 20.89 -1.38 9.56
C LEU A 430 21.39 -1.70 8.15
N VAL A 431 20.51 -1.58 7.16
CA VAL A 431 20.85 -1.71 5.76
C VAL A 431 20.32 -0.53 4.96
N ASP A 432 21.20 0.15 4.24
CA ASP A 432 20.80 1.06 3.16
C ASP A 432 20.66 0.29 1.84
N VAL A 433 19.66 0.67 1.05
CA VAL A 433 19.52 0.25 -0.33
C VAL A 433 19.34 1.50 -1.19
N ALA A 434 20.28 1.73 -2.12
CA ALA A 434 20.24 2.83 -3.07
C ALA A 434 20.11 2.29 -4.50
N PRO A 435 18.90 2.37 -5.10
CA PRO A 435 18.69 2.05 -6.52
C PRO A 435 19.45 2.99 -7.45
N SER A 436 19.82 2.50 -8.64
CA SER A 436 20.41 3.31 -9.71
C SER A 436 19.94 2.84 -11.09
N GLY A 437 19.29 3.73 -11.83
CA GLY A 437 18.81 3.45 -13.19
C GLY A 437 17.67 2.42 -13.30
N THR A 438 17.05 2.05 -12.19
CA THR A 438 15.90 1.12 -12.14
C THR A 438 15.07 1.34 -10.88
N THR A 439 13.76 1.08 -10.96
CA THR A 439 12.90 0.98 -9.78
C THR A 439 13.07 -0.39 -9.15
N VAL A 440 13.24 -0.43 -7.83
CA VAL A 440 13.51 -1.66 -7.09
C VAL A 440 12.34 -2.02 -6.19
N ARG A 441 12.03 -3.31 -6.12
CA ARG A 441 11.19 -3.90 -5.07
C ARG A 441 12.07 -4.81 -4.25
N GLY A 442 12.09 -4.60 -2.94
CA GLY A 442 13.00 -5.35 -2.08
C GLY A 442 12.40 -5.75 -0.74
N ALA A 443 12.93 -6.83 -0.19
CA ALA A 443 12.59 -7.30 1.14
C ALA A 443 13.86 -7.70 1.89
N LEU A 444 13.90 -7.36 3.17
CA LEU A 444 14.80 -7.96 4.14
C LEU A 444 14.15 -9.25 4.67
N VAL A 445 14.93 -10.33 4.66
CA VAL A 445 14.56 -11.63 5.23
C VAL A 445 15.51 -11.91 6.38
N VAL A 446 14.95 -12.16 7.54
CA VAL A 446 15.69 -12.59 8.73
C VAL A 446 15.29 -14.02 9.07
N GLU A 447 16.27 -14.88 9.32
CA GLU A 447 16.06 -16.27 9.75
C GLU A 447 16.88 -16.53 11.02
N ASP A 448 16.23 -16.81 12.16
CA ASP A 448 16.88 -17.11 13.45
C ASP A 448 15.97 -17.94 14.37
N GLY A 449 15.86 -19.24 14.13
CA GLY A 449 14.91 -20.11 14.84
C GLY A 449 13.44 -19.92 14.44
N GLY A 450 13.15 -18.90 13.65
CA GLY A 450 11.92 -18.57 12.93
C GLY A 450 12.29 -17.72 11.71
N ALA A 451 11.35 -17.03 11.10
CA ALA A 451 11.64 -16.09 10.02
C ALA A 451 10.69 -14.90 9.97
N SER A 452 11.22 -13.73 9.59
CA SER A 452 10.43 -12.53 9.30
C SER A 452 10.82 -11.91 7.97
N VAL A 453 9.87 -11.17 7.41
CA VAL A 453 10.00 -10.50 6.11
C VAL A 453 9.59 -9.05 6.24
N THR A 454 10.54 -8.13 6.09
CA THR A 454 10.29 -6.69 6.14
C THR A 454 10.49 -6.09 4.76
N GLY A 455 9.41 -5.58 4.16
CA GLY A 455 9.46 -4.92 2.86
C GLY A 455 10.18 -3.57 2.93
N LEU A 456 11.02 -3.28 1.94
CA LEU A 456 11.55 -1.94 1.69
C LEU A 456 10.41 -1.01 1.29
N HIS A 457 10.52 0.26 1.63
CA HIS A 457 9.57 1.30 1.25
C HIS A 457 10.30 2.64 1.15
N GLU A 458 9.74 3.59 0.40
CA GLU A 458 10.33 4.93 0.33
C GLU A 458 10.19 5.64 1.67
N LEU A 459 11.26 6.35 2.08
CA LEU A 459 11.26 7.12 3.31
C LEU A 459 10.62 8.49 3.07
N VAL A 460 9.88 8.98 4.07
CA VAL A 460 9.27 10.31 4.00
C VAL A 460 10.36 11.36 4.28
N ARG A 461 10.73 12.14 3.26
CA ARG A 461 11.76 13.19 3.36
C ARG A 461 11.17 14.60 3.21
N THR A 462 10.07 14.73 2.47
CA THR A 462 9.38 15.99 2.21
C THR A 462 7.94 15.94 2.70
N GLY A 463 7.38 17.11 3.01
CA GLY A 463 5.95 17.30 3.22
C GLY A 463 5.28 17.76 1.93
N LEU A 464 3.96 17.51 1.81
CA LEU A 464 3.14 18.05 0.74
C LEU A 464 2.18 19.10 1.30
N VAL A 465 2.19 20.30 0.73
CA VAL A 465 1.26 21.38 1.09
C VAL A 465 0.30 21.59 -0.08
N PRO A 466 -1.04 21.55 0.15
CA PRO A 466 -2.00 21.84 -0.89
C PRO A 466 -1.87 23.31 -1.33
N ASP A 467 -2.00 23.56 -2.64
CA ASP A 467 -2.05 24.94 -3.16
C ASP A 467 -3.42 25.54 -2.85
N VAL A 468 -3.54 26.21 -1.70
CA VAL A 468 -4.76 26.90 -1.28
C VAL A 468 -4.62 28.38 -1.62
N ARG A 469 -5.36 28.84 -2.64
CA ARG A 469 -5.51 30.29 -2.88
C ARG A 469 -6.33 30.89 -1.73
N PRO A 470 -5.92 32.04 -1.16
CA PRO A 470 -6.78 32.79 -0.26
C PRO A 470 -8.11 33.08 -0.97
N ALA A 471 -9.24 32.80 -0.31
CA ALA A 471 -10.51 33.28 -0.80
C ALA A 471 -10.41 34.81 -0.94
N LEU A 472 -10.75 35.34 -2.13
CA LEU A 472 -10.77 36.79 -2.35
C LEU A 472 -11.69 37.43 -1.28
N PRO A 473 -11.28 38.58 -0.70
CA PRO A 473 -12.00 39.22 0.40
C PRO A 473 -13.41 39.69 0.05
#